data_AF-A0A714KPQ5-F1
#
_entry.id   AF-A0A714KPQ5-F1
#
_cell.length_a   1.000
_cell.length_b   1.000
_cell.length_c   1.000
_cell.angle_alpha   90.00
_cell.angle_beta   90.00
_cell.angle_gamma   90.00
#
_symmetry.space_group_name_H-M   'P 1'
#
loop_
_entity.id
_entity.type
_entity.pdbx_description
1 polymer ?
#
loop_
_entity_poly.entity_id
_entity_poly.type
_entity_poly.pdbx_seq_one_letter_code
_entity_poly.pdbx_strand_id
1 'polypeptide(L)'
;QFDWVVEEGFAQIPSWHSAVDRVIPVAIRRWRKAWFSAPIKAERTAFHRAVCAYQYDAVIDAQGLVKSAALVTRLAHGIKHGMDWSTAREPLASLFYNRKHHIAKQQHAVERTRELFAKSLGYDKPQSQGDYAIAKHFLHCQQAVSDPYAVFLHATTRDDKHWPEANW
;
A
#
# COMPACT_ATOMS: atom_id res chain seq x y z
N GLN A 1 10.52 5.54 10.74
CA GLN A 1 9.68 4.34 10.91
C GLN A 1 8.36 4.59 10.20
N PHE A 2 7.66 3.52 9.78
CA PHE A 2 6.41 3.62 9.01
C PHE A 2 5.31 2.78 9.64
N ASP A 3 4.12 3.39 9.72
CA ASP A 3 2.87 2.66 9.90
C ASP A 3 2.20 2.52 8.53
N TRP A 4 1.68 1.33 8.23
CA TRP A 4 1.15 1.03 6.90
C TRP A 4 -0.31 0.55 6.96
N VAL A 5 -1.22 1.35 6.41
CA VAL A 5 -2.60 0.92 6.13
C VAL A 5 -2.69 0.09 4.86
N VAL A 6 -3.16 -1.16 4.97
CA VAL A 6 -3.17 -2.11 3.84
C VAL A 6 -4.43 -2.98 3.89
N GLU A 7 -4.96 -3.40 2.72
CA GLU A 7 -6.09 -4.34 2.70
C GLU A 7 -5.68 -5.65 3.40
N GLU A 8 -6.58 -6.21 4.22
CA GLU A 8 -6.30 -7.32 5.14
C GLU A 8 -5.62 -8.54 4.50
N GLY A 9 -5.96 -8.87 3.24
CA GLY A 9 -5.36 -9.98 2.50
C GLY A 9 -3.88 -9.80 2.16
N PHE A 10 -3.34 -8.60 2.34
CA PHE A 10 -1.93 -8.26 2.11
C PHE A 10 -1.22 -7.75 3.37
N ALA A 11 -1.84 -7.91 4.56
CA ALA A 11 -1.31 -7.38 5.81
C ALA A 11 0.08 -7.92 6.21
N GLN A 12 0.46 -9.10 5.73
CA GLN A 12 1.79 -9.66 6.00
C GLN A 12 2.91 -8.93 5.24
N ILE A 13 2.65 -8.45 4.03
CA ILE A 13 3.70 -7.93 3.13
C ILE A 13 4.47 -6.75 3.76
N PRO A 14 3.82 -5.71 4.34
CA PRO A 14 4.56 -4.63 4.99
C PRO A 14 5.43 -5.09 6.16
N SER A 15 5.00 -6.12 6.90
CA SER A 15 5.72 -6.60 8.09
C SER A 15 7.10 -7.20 7.79
N TRP A 16 7.38 -7.54 6.53
CA TRP A 16 8.67 -8.07 6.11
C TRP A 16 9.75 -6.99 5.97
N HIS A 17 9.37 -5.71 5.91
CA HIS A 17 10.30 -4.61 5.75
C HIS A 17 10.68 -3.99 7.09
N SER A 18 11.97 -3.91 7.41
CA SER A 18 12.48 -3.48 8.72
C SER A 18 12.07 -2.06 9.16
N ALA A 19 11.77 -1.19 8.20
CA ALA A 19 11.31 0.17 8.49
C ALA A 19 9.82 0.27 8.88
N VAL A 20 9.04 -0.82 8.74
CA VAL A 20 7.62 -0.86 9.09
C VAL A 20 7.49 -1.32 10.54
N ASP A 21 6.85 -0.49 11.37
CA ASP A 21 6.62 -0.77 12.79
C ASP A 21 5.23 -1.36 13.03
N ARG A 22 4.20 -0.71 12.48
CA ARG A 22 2.81 -1.15 12.63
C ARG A 22 2.11 -1.34 11.30
N VAL A 23 1.46 -2.49 11.15
CA VAL A 23 0.51 -2.74 10.06
C VAL A 23 -0.90 -2.45 10.57
N ILE A 24 -1.68 -1.68 9.83
CA ILE A 24 -3.06 -1.33 10.17
C ILE A 24 -3.99 -1.92 9.09
N PRO A 25 -4.54 -3.13 9.30
CA PRO A 25 -5.39 -3.76 8.31
C PRO A 25 -6.68 -2.96 8.08
N VAL A 26 -7.10 -2.87 6.83
CA VAL A 26 -8.40 -2.34 6.42
C VAL A 26 -9.12 -3.39 5.57
N ALA A 27 -10.44 -3.46 5.63
CA ALA A 27 -11.21 -4.42 4.84
C ALA A 27 -12.31 -3.74 4.02
N ILE A 28 -11.99 -2.61 3.37
CA ILE A 28 -13.01 -1.78 2.69
C ILE A 28 -13.75 -2.58 1.61
N ARG A 29 -13.10 -3.55 0.95
CA ARG A 29 -13.78 -4.45 0.00
C ARG A 29 -14.87 -5.29 0.68
N ARG A 30 -14.58 -5.87 1.85
CA ARG A 30 -15.54 -6.65 2.65
C ARG A 30 -16.61 -5.74 3.27
N TRP A 31 -16.19 -4.65 3.91
CA TRP A 31 -17.08 -3.72 4.61
C TRP A 31 -18.18 -3.18 3.72
N ARG A 32 -17.89 -2.91 2.43
CA ARG A 32 -18.90 -2.43 1.48
C ARG A 32 -20.11 -3.37 1.32
N LYS A 33 -19.96 -4.67 1.55
CA LYS A 33 -21.06 -5.65 1.46
C LYS A 33 -22.09 -5.50 2.59
N ALA A 34 -21.69 -4.96 3.75
CA ALA A 34 -22.54 -4.83 4.93
C ALA A 34 -22.19 -3.59 5.76
N TRP A 35 -22.01 -2.44 5.07
CA TRP A 35 -21.38 -1.24 5.63
C TRP A 35 -22.04 -0.72 6.92
N PHE A 36 -23.36 -0.86 7.02
CA PHE A 36 -24.15 -0.36 8.15
C PHE A 36 -24.45 -1.40 9.23
N SER A 37 -23.99 -2.65 9.05
CA SER A 37 -24.16 -3.69 10.06
C SER A 37 -23.36 -3.37 11.33
N ALA A 38 -23.89 -3.78 12.48
CA ALA A 38 -23.23 -3.61 13.77
C ALA A 38 -21.77 -4.14 13.81
N PRO A 39 -21.47 -5.37 13.33
CA PRO A 39 -20.08 -5.87 13.35
C PRO A 39 -19.14 -5.02 12.49
N ILE A 40 -19.54 -4.64 11.27
CA ILE A 40 -18.70 -3.82 10.38
C ILE A 40 -18.51 -2.40 10.92
N LYS A 41 -19.52 -1.83 11.60
CA LYS A 41 -19.39 -0.56 12.31
C LYS A 41 -18.35 -0.64 13.44
N ALA A 42 -18.31 -1.75 14.19
CA ALA A 42 -17.32 -1.97 15.24
C ALA A 42 -15.90 -2.07 14.64
N GLU A 43 -15.71 -2.85 13.58
CA GLU A 43 -14.42 -2.95 12.87
C GLU A 43 -13.93 -1.59 12.37
N ARG A 44 -14.81 -0.79 11.74
CA ARG A 44 -14.47 0.56 11.28
C ARG A 44 -14.10 1.49 12.41
N THR A 45 -14.79 1.40 13.55
CA THR A 45 -14.47 2.21 14.74
C THR A 45 -13.09 1.85 15.29
N ALA A 46 -12.78 0.54 15.37
CA ALA A 46 -11.46 0.07 15.77
C ALA A 46 -10.37 0.54 14.80
N PHE A 47 -10.61 0.43 13.49
CA PHE A 47 -9.71 0.94 12.46
C PHE A 47 -9.48 2.45 12.58
N HIS A 48 -10.54 3.25 12.75
CA HIS A 48 -10.43 4.69 12.95
C HIS A 48 -9.55 5.01 14.17
N ARG A 49 -9.78 4.33 15.30
CA ARG A 49 -8.95 4.51 16.50
C ARG A 49 -7.48 4.16 16.24
N ALA A 50 -7.20 3.08 15.51
CA ALA A 50 -5.83 2.68 15.18
C ALA A 50 -5.12 3.72 14.30
N VAL A 51 -5.80 4.22 13.26
CA VAL A 51 -5.27 5.25 12.35
C VAL A 51 -5.02 6.57 13.06
N CYS A 52 -5.91 6.96 13.98
CA CYS A 52 -5.81 8.19 14.75
C CYS A 52 -4.96 8.07 16.04
N ALA A 53 -4.36 6.91 16.30
CA ALA A 53 -3.64 6.67 17.56
C ALA A 53 -2.39 7.57 17.73
N TYR A 54 -1.82 8.03 16.62
CA TYR A 54 -0.60 8.84 16.60
C TYR A 54 -0.77 10.09 15.73
N GLN A 55 0.01 11.12 16.08
CA GLN A 55 0.25 12.28 15.23
C GLN A 55 1.45 11.96 14.33
N TYR A 56 1.22 11.76 13.04
CA TYR A 56 2.30 11.51 12.08
C TYR A 56 2.93 12.81 11.58
N ASP A 57 4.23 12.81 11.37
CA ASP A 57 4.95 13.91 10.71
C ASP A 57 4.47 14.08 9.26
N ALA A 58 4.22 12.96 8.57
CA ALA A 58 3.68 12.91 7.23
C ALA A 58 2.77 11.68 7.05
N VAL A 59 1.63 11.89 6.38
CA VAL A 59 0.72 10.83 5.92
C VAL A 59 0.80 10.79 4.40
N ILE A 60 1.36 9.73 3.82
CA ILE A 60 1.61 9.64 2.37
C ILE A 60 0.60 8.69 1.71
N ASP A 61 -0.29 9.22 0.86
CA ASP A 61 -1.19 8.42 0.03
C ASP A 61 -0.56 8.11 -1.33
N ALA A 62 0.02 6.92 -1.43
CA ALA A 62 0.59 6.41 -2.68
C ALA A 62 -0.43 5.72 -3.61
N GLN A 63 -1.69 5.56 -3.18
CA GLN A 63 -2.71 4.87 -3.97
C GLN A 63 -3.42 5.82 -4.94
N GLY A 64 -3.69 7.05 -4.51
CA GLY A 64 -4.28 8.10 -5.36
C GLY A 64 -5.70 7.81 -5.83
N LEU A 65 -6.49 7.09 -5.01
CA LEU A 65 -7.90 6.78 -5.25
C LEU A 65 -8.78 7.54 -4.25
N VAL A 66 -9.98 7.97 -4.66
CA VAL A 66 -10.94 8.67 -3.78
C VAL A 66 -11.28 7.80 -2.57
N LYS A 67 -11.41 6.48 -2.77
CA LYS A 67 -11.70 5.54 -1.68
C LYS A 67 -10.64 5.59 -0.58
N SER A 68 -9.35 5.52 -0.92
CA SER A 68 -8.28 5.60 0.09
C SER A 68 -8.20 6.99 0.69
N ALA A 69 -8.27 8.03 -0.14
CA ALA A 69 -8.16 9.40 0.30
C ALA A 69 -9.27 9.77 1.32
N ALA A 70 -10.52 9.43 1.02
CA ALA A 70 -11.68 9.81 1.83
C ALA A 70 -11.87 8.94 3.09
N LEU A 71 -11.59 7.63 2.99
CA LEU A 71 -11.85 6.65 4.06
C LEU A 71 -10.62 6.33 4.92
N VAL A 72 -9.41 6.73 4.50
CA VAL A 72 -8.17 6.46 5.23
C VAL A 72 -7.39 7.75 5.45
N THR A 73 -6.86 8.34 4.38
CA THR A 73 -5.92 9.48 4.45
C THR A 73 -6.51 10.68 5.19
N ARG A 74 -7.80 10.97 4.96
CA ARG A 74 -8.53 12.05 5.63
C ARG A 74 -8.61 11.89 7.16
N LEU A 75 -8.66 10.65 7.65
CA LEU A 75 -8.84 10.35 9.08
C LEU A 75 -7.54 10.49 9.87
N ALA A 76 -6.41 10.20 9.24
CA ALA A 76 -5.10 10.24 9.89
C ALA A 76 -4.71 11.66 10.35
N HIS A 77 -4.03 11.74 11.49
CA HIS A 77 -3.51 12.99 12.03
C HIS A 77 -2.09 13.24 11.51
N GLY A 78 -1.85 14.43 10.97
CA GLY A 78 -0.60 14.78 10.29
C GLY A 78 -0.83 15.47 8.94
N ILE A 79 0.26 15.98 8.35
CA ILE A 79 0.24 16.61 7.03
C ILE A 79 0.03 15.51 5.98
N LYS A 80 -0.98 15.67 5.12
CA LYS A 80 -1.36 14.67 4.13
C LYS A 80 -0.72 14.98 2.79
N HIS A 81 0.07 14.04 2.29
CA HIS A 81 0.80 14.10 1.04
C HIS A 81 0.17 13.14 0.03
N GLY A 82 0.11 13.55 -1.23
CA GLY A 82 -0.31 12.67 -2.31
C GLY A 82 -0.05 13.28 -3.68
N MET A 83 -0.44 12.55 -4.71
CA MET A 83 -0.34 13.02 -6.09
C MET A 83 -1.30 14.20 -6.36
N ASP A 84 -0.88 15.12 -7.23
CA ASP A 84 -1.72 16.23 -7.68
C ASP A 84 -2.88 15.78 -8.58
N TRP A 85 -3.75 16.72 -8.94
CA TRP A 85 -4.91 16.47 -9.80
C TRP A 85 -4.53 15.82 -11.14
N SER A 86 -3.42 16.25 -11.74
CA SER A 86 -2.99 15.80 -13.07
C SER A 86 -2.38 14.38 -13.05
N THR A 87 -1.83 13.98 -11.91
CA THR A 87 -1.01 12.76 -11.77
C THR A 87 -1.66 11.65 -10.94
N ALA A 88 -2.61 12.00 -10.07
CA ALA A 88 -3.41 11.03 -9.33
C ALA A 88 -4.20 10.09 -10.28
N ARG A 89 -4.47 8.87 -9.79
CA ARG A 89 -5.25 7.88 -10.55
C ARG A 89 -6.71 8.31 -10.66
N GLU A 90 -7.26 8.83 -9.58
CA GLU A 90 -8.55 9.53 -9.55
C GLU A 90 -8.29 10.98 -9.09
N PRO A 91 -8.39 11.99 -9.98
CA PRO A 91 -8.01 13.37 -9.67
C PRO A 91 -8.67 13.96 -8.41
N LEU A 92 -9.91 13.56 -8.13
CA LEU A 92 -10.68 13.96 -6.94
C LEU A 92 -10.00 13.55 -5.62
N ALA A 93 -9.14 12.53 -5.62
CA ALA A 93 -8.35 12.15 -4.45
C ALA A 93 -7.46 13.31 -3.95
N SER A 94 -6.98 14.15 -4.88
CA SER A 94 -6.12 15.30 -4.56
C SER A 94 -6.79 16.38 -3.71
N LEU A 95 -8.13 16.37 -3.58
CA LEU A 95 -8.88 17.28 -2.73
C LEU A 95 -8.68 16.99 -1.23
N PHE A 96 -8.22 15.78 -0.88
CA PHE A 96 -8.01 15.36 0.51
C PHE A 96 -6.57 15.58 1.02
N TYR A 97 -5.67 16.10 0.18
CA TYR A 97 -4.25 16.25 0.51
C TYR A 97 -3.91 17.71 0.83
N ASN A 98 -3.07 17.91 1.86
CA ASN A 98 -2.50 19.20 2.21
C ASN A 98 -1.34 19.57 1.27
N ARG A 99 -0.51 18.58 0.93
CA ARG A 99 0.65 18.71 0.03
C ARG A 99 0.41 17.84 -1.20
N LYS A 100 0.47 18.47 -2.37
CA LYS A 100 0.19 17.84 -3.66
C LYS A 100 1.48 17.81 -4.47
N HIS A 101 1.86 16.64 -4.95
CA HIS A 101 3.10 16.43 -5.69
C HIS A 101 2.80 16.02 -7.12
N HIS A 102 3.41 16.71 -8.07
CA HIS A 102 3.39 16.26 -9.45
C HIS A 102 4.30 15.05 -9.60
N ILE A 103 3.76 13.88 -9.97
CA ILE A 103 4.51 12.63 -10.21
C ILE A 103 4.21 12.13 -11.62
N ALA A 104 5.21 12.16 -12.51
CA ALA A 104 5.00 11.79 -13.91
C ALA A 104 4.32 10.41 -14.05
N LYS A 105 3.31 10.31 -14.92
CA LYS A 105 2.56 9.06 -15.14
C LYS A 105 3.33 8.04 -15.97
N GLN A 106 4.19 8.51 -16.87
CA GLN A 106 4.98 7.69 -17.79
C GLN A 106 6.26 7.15 -17.13
N GLN A 107 6.09 6.43 -16.03
CA GLN A 107 7.17 5.72 -15.35
C GLN A 107 6.60 4.53 -14.57
N HIS A 108 7.46 3.57 -14.28
CA HIS A 108 7.09 2.37 -13.52
C HIS A 108 6.52 2.73 -12.14
N ALA A 109 5.57 1.93 -11.64
CA ALA A 109 4.89 2.20 -10.37
C ALA A 109 5.86 2.33 -9.18
N VAL A 110 6.94 1.55 -9.17
CA VAL A 110 8.01 1.66 -8.15
C VAL A 110 8.65 3.04 -8.17
N GLU A 111 9.01 3.55 -9.35
CA GLU A 111 9.67 4.87 -9.48
C GLU A 111 8.74 6.03 -9.10
N ARG A 112 7.45 5.92 -9.46
CA ARG A 112 6.42 6.88 -9.03
C ARG A 112 6.31 6.98 -7.52
N THR A 113 6.28 5.83 -6.83
CA THR A 113 6.19 5.79 -5.37
C THR A 113 7.47 6.31 -4.74
N ARG A 114 8.66 5.94 -5.25
CA ARG A 114 9.95 6.48 -4.77
C ARG A 114 10.01 8.01 -4.90
N GLU A 115 9.58 8.56 -6.03
CA GLU A 115 9.53 10.00 -6.25
C GLU A 115 8.55 10.70 -5.29
N LEU A 116 7.37 10.11 -5.06
CA LEU A 116 6.39 10.65 -4.12
C LEU A 116 6.94 10.70 -2.69
N PHE A 117 7.63 9.65 -2.25
CA PHE A 117 8.24 9.61 -0.92
C PHE A 117 9.39 10.62 -0.79
N ALA A 118 10.25 10.71 -1.81
CA ALA A 118 11.33 11.69 -1.88
C ALA A 118 10.81 13.14 -1.72
N LYS A 119 9.82 13.52 -2.53
CA LYS A 119 9.17 14.85 -2.47
C LYS A 119 8.41 15.08 -1.16
N SER A 120 7.84 14.03 -0.57
CA SER A 120 7.05 14.16 0.66
C SER A 120 7.91 14.32 1.90
N LEU A 121 9.06 13.65 1.94
CA LEU A 121 9.96 13.62 3.09
C LEU A 121 11.17 14.55 2.92
N GLY A 122 11.31 15.22 1.77
CA GLY A 122 12.31 16.26 1.56
C GLY A 122 13.73 15.75 1.30
N TYR A 123 13.87 14.61 0.61
CA TYR A 123 15.17 14.08 0.18
C TYR A 123 15.22 13.85 -1.33
N ASP A 124 16.43 13.80 -1.90
CA ASP A 124 16.62 13.53 -3.32
C ASP A 124 16.40 12.06 -3.64
N LYS A 125 15.58 11.77 -4.66
CA LYS A 125 15.33 10.39 -5.10
C LYS A 125 16.65 9.76 -5.60
N PRO A 126 17.13 8.65 -5.02
CA PRO A 126 18.33 7.99 -5.50
C PRO A 126 18.19 7.49 -6.94
N GLN A 127 19.27 7.57 -7.72
CA GLN A 127 19.30 7.09 -9.11
C GLN A 127 19.50 5.57 -9.23
N SER A 128 19.90 4.90 -8.14
CA SER A 128 20.03 3.45 -8.10
C SER A 128 18.68 2.76 -8.33
N GLN A 129 18.74 1.49 -8.75
CA GLN A 129 17.55 0.64 -8.80
C GLN A 129 16.90 0.54 -7.40
N GLY A 130 15.57 0.50 -7.36
CA GLY A 130 14.84 0.30 -6.12
C GLY A 130 15.12 -1.07 -5.51
N ASP A 131 15.47 -1.08 -4.22
CA ASP A 131 15.61 -2.29 -3.42
C ASP A 131 14.34 -2.49 -2.57
N TYR A 132 13.71 -3.66 -2.68
CA TYR A 132 12.55 -4.02 -1.87
C TYR A 132 12.94 -4.36 -0.43
N ALA A 133 14.20 -4.75 -0.18
CA ALA A 133 14.76 -5.07 1.12
C ALA A 133 14.01 -6.15 1.96
N ILE A 134 13.14 -6.95 1.35
CA ILE A 134 12.37 -8.02 2.05
C ILE A 134 13.06 -9.39 2.05
N ALA A 135 14.01 -9.64 1.14
CA ALA A 135 14.63 -10.98 1.02
C ALA A 135 15.30 -11.43 2.33
N LYS A 136 15.89 -10.49 3.08
CA LYS A 136 16.55 -10.72 4.37
C LYS A 136 15.58 -11.29 5.43
N HIS A 137 14.30 -10.95 5.35
CA HIS A 137 13.27 -11.49 6.24
C HIS A 137 13.15 -13.02 6.10
N PHE A 138 13.30 -13.54 4.87
CA PHE A 138 13.11 -14.95 4.57
C PHE A 138 14.36 -15.81 4.76
N LEU A 139 15.55 -15.21 4.91
CA LEU A 139 16.80 -15.95 5.12
C LEU A 139 16.77 -16.83 6.38
N HIS A 140 16.08 -16.38 7.44
CA HIS A 140 15.95 -17.13 8.70
C HIS A 140 14.82 -18.17 8.67
N CYS A 141 13.91 -18.09 7.69
CA CYS A 141 12.80 -19.02 7.49
C CYS A 141 13.16 -20.15 6.50
N GLN A 142 14.42 -20.27 6.11
CA GLN A 142 14.91 -21.45 5.39
C GLN A 142 14.87 -22.66 6.33
N GLN A 143 13.66 -23.22 6.53
CA GLN A 143 13.53 -24.65 6.77
C GLN A 143 14.31 -25.34 5.66
N ALA A 144 15.17 -26.29 6.03
CA ALA A 144 16.06 -26.99 5.12
C ALA A 144 15.27 -27.63 3.97
N VAL A 145 15.09 -26.90 2.88
CA VAL A 145 14.63 -27.48 1.63
C VAL A 145 15.85 -28.19 1.05
N SER A 146 15.87 -29.50 1.24
CA SER A 146 17.04 -30.33 0.94
C SER A 146 17.32 -30.45 -0.56
N ASP A 147 16.32 -30.22 -1.42
CA ASP A 147 16.43 -30.43 -2.86
C ASP A 147 16.05 -29.18 -3.68
N PRO A 148 16.76 -28.89 -4.79
CA PRO A 148 16.39 -27.83 -5.72
C PRO A 148 14.99 -28.07 -6.31
N TYR A 149 14.15 -27.03 -6.32
CA TYR A 149 12.81 -27.07 -6.89
C TYR A 149 12.48 -25.79 -7.66
N ALA A 150 11.44 -25.86 -8.49
CA ALA A 150 10.86 -24.70 -9.19
C ALA A 150 9.42 -24.46 -8.72
N VAL A 151 8.97 -23.19 -8.78
CA VAL A 151 7.59 -22.80 -8.45
C VAL A 151 6.93 -22.21 -9.68
N PHE A 152 5.84 -22.82 -10.13
CA PHE A 152 5.05 -22.34 -11.27
C PHE A 152 3.79 -21.64 -10.77
N LEU A 153 3.68 -20.34 -11.03
CA LEU A 153 2.54 -19.52 -10.63
C LEU A 153 1.51 -19.48 -11.76
N HIS A 154 0.58 -20.44 -11.78
CA HIS A 154 -0.44 -20.57 -12.83
C HIS A 154 -1.73 -19.76 -12.58
N ALA A 155 -1.99 -19.39 -11.33
CA ALA A 155 -3.20 -18.70 -10.94
C ALA A 155 -3.13 -17.19 -11.25
N THR A 156 -4.13 -16.67 -11.96
CA THR A 156 -4.30 -15.24 -12.24
C THR A 156 -5.79 -14.86 -12.18
N THR A 157 -6.11 -13.61 -12.46
CA THR A 157 -7.44 -13.02 -12.19
C THR A 157 -8.38 -12.95 -13.39
N ARG A 158 -7.88 -13.22 -14.60
CA ARG A 158 -8.66 -13.14 -15.83
C ARG A 158 -8.27 -14.28 -16.77
N ASP A 159 -9.26 -14.91 -17.39
CA ASP A 159 -9.11 -16.06 -18.29
C ASP A 159 -8.09 -15.81 -19.42
N ASP A 160 -8.09 -14.62 -20.00
CA ASP A 160 -7.17 -14.23 -21.09
C ASP A 160 -5.69 -14.10 -20.66
N LYS A 161 -5.42 -14.13 -19.35
CA LYS A 161 -4.07 -14.13 -18.79
C LYS A 161 -3.58 -15.52 -18.38
N HIS A 162 -4.43 -16.54 -18.46
CA HIS A 162 -4.02 -17.91 -18.18
C HIS A 162 -3.21 -18.45 -19.35
N TRP A 163 -2.14 -19.16 -19.03
CA TRP A 163 -1.51 -20.05 -20.00
C TRP A 163 -2.36 -21.33 -20.08
N PRO A 164 -2.71 -21.83 -21.29
CA PRO A 164 -3.55 -23.01 -21.42
C PRO A 164 -3.00 -24.21 -20.64
N GLU A 165 -3.90 -24.97 -20.00
CA GLU A 165 -3.54 -26.10 -19.13
C GLU A 165 -2.66 -27.13 -19.82
N ALA A 166 -2.90 -27.40 -21.12
CA ALA A 166 -2.12 -28.35 -21.90
C ALA A 166 -0.65 -27.93 -22.13
N ASN A 167 -0.30 -26.67 -21.86
CA ASN A 167 1.05 -26.16 -22.04
C ASN A 167 1.85 -26.08 -20.73
N TRP A 168 1.19 -26.11 -19.57
CA TRP A 168 1.85 -26.16 -18.26
C TRP A 168 2.58 -27.49 -18.06
#